data_AF-A0A3D4Z4J6-F1
#
_entry.id   AF-A0A3D4Z4J6-F1
#
_cell.length_a   1.000
_cell.length_b   1.000
_cell.length_c   1.000
_cell.angle_alpha   90.00
_cell.angle_beta   90.00
_cell.angle_gamma   90.00
#
_symmetry.space_group_name_H-M   'P 1'
#
loop_
_entity.id
_entity.type
_entity.pdbx_description
1 polymer ?
#
loop_
_entity_poly.entity_id
_entity_poly.type
_entity_poly.pdbx_seq_one_letter_code
_entity_poly.pdbx_strand_id
1 'polypeptide(L)'
;MDRELASVMRLAEPLAASMGFEILKAEMSSEHGSKTLRLYLDKPEGIQIADCEKFSHALGPILDVEGEIQGRYDLEISSPGLDRPLSKLEHFAAQAGKIVQVSTGEPLEGRRHFKGELLRTEEGDAPALEMAIDGKIFRIELSQIKKANLDFFASEARSSKASPSGKKKHRSPLS
;
A
#
# COMPACT_ATOMS: atom_id res chain seq x y z
N MET A 1 16.56 -8.78 16.00
CA MET A 1 15.58 -8.60 14.93
C MET A 1 15.99 -7.51 13.93
N ASP A 2 16.20 -6.25 14.35
CA ASP A 2 16.42 -5.15 13.39
C ASP A 2 17.60 -5.35 12.42
N ARG A 3 18.70 -5.96 12.88
CA ARG A 3 19.87 -6.22 12.03
C ARG A 3 19.62 -7.31 10.97
N GLU A 4 18.93 -8.40 11.32
CA GLU A 4 18.54 -9.46 10.37
C GLU A 4 17.60 -8.89 9.31
N LEU A 5 16.60 -8.10 9.73
CA LEU A 5 15.65 -7.48 8.81
C LEU A 5 16.34 -6.48 7.86
N ALA A 6 17.25 -5.65 8.38
CA ALA A 6 18.05 -4.74 7.56
C ALA A 6 18.94 -5.50 6.56
N SER A 7 19.47 -6.67 6.94
CA SER A 7 20.19 -7.56 6.02
C SER A 7 19.32 -8.08 4.90
N VAL A 8 18.16 -8.64 5.25
CA VAL A 8 17.17 -9.12 4.27
C VAL A 8 16.80 -8.03 3.28
N MET A 9 16.52 -6.81 3.76
CA MET A 9 16.11 -5.69 2.90
C MET A 9 17.19 -5.31 1.88
N ARG A 10 18.49 -5.39 2.22
CA ARG A 10 19.58 -5.13 1.27
C ARG A 10 19.57 -6.08 0.06
N LEU A 11 19.03 -7.29 0.23
CA LEU A 11 18.90 -8.28 -0.83
C LEU A 11 17.54 -8.17 -1.53
N ALA A 12 16.48 -7.98 -0.75
CA ALA A 12 15.11 -7.99 -1.24
C ALA A 12 14.74 -6.74 -2.05
N GLU A 13 15.20 -5.55 -1.65
CA GLU A 13 14.89 -4.29 -2.35
C GLU A 13 15.38 -4.25 -3.81
N PRO A 14 16.67 -4.54 -4.12
CA PRO A 14 17.12 -4.52 -5.51
C PRO A 14 16.44 -5.60 -6.35
N LEU A 15 16.14 -6.76 -5.77
CA LEU A 15 15.37 -7.80 -6.45
C LEU A 15 13.95 -7.32 -6.76
N ALA A 16 13.24 -6.74 -5.79
CA ALA A 16 11.89 -6.21 -5.95
C ALA A 16 11.85 -5.15 -7.06
N ALA A 17 12.77 -4.18 -7.02
CA ALA A 17 12.88 -3.14 -8.03
C ALA A 17 13.11 -3.71 -9.43
N SER A 18 13.98 -4.72 -9.57
CA SER A 18 14.25 -5.38 -10.86
C SER A 18 13.03 -6.10 -11.46
N MET A 19 12.07 -6.47 -10.60
CA MET A 19 10.83 -7.16 -10.97
C MET A 19 9.63 -6.21 -11.10
N GLY A 20 9.82 -4.91 -10.86
CA GLY A 20 8.76 -3.90 -10.90
C GLY A 20 7.88 -3.84 -9.64
N PHE A 21 8.39 -4.34 -8.51
CA PHE A 21 7.73 -4.31 -7.21
C PHE A 21 8.37 -3.28 -6.28
N GLU A 22 7.59 -2.80 -5.31
CA GLU A 22 8.07 -2.02 -4.16
C GLU A 22 7.80 -2.81 -2.87
N ILE A 23 8.76 -2.83 -1.94
CA ILE A 23 8.54 -3.40 -0.60
C ILE A 23 8.05 -2.28 0.32
N LEU A 24 6.79 -2.32 0.73
CA LEU A 24 6.20 -1.30 1.59
C LEU A 24 6.54 -1.53 3.06
N LYS A 25 6.67 -2.80 3.46
CA LYS A 25 6.93 -3.20 4.84
C LYS A 25 7.60 -4.56 4.88
N ALA A 26 8.46 -4.75 5.86
CA ALA A 26 9.04 -6.04 6.21
C ALA A 26 8.85 -6.27 7.70
N GLU A 27 8.46 -7.48 8.08
CA GLU A 27 8.26 -7.88 9.47
C GLU A 27 8.95 -9.22 9.72
N MET A 28 9.52 -9.35 10.92
CA MET A 28 10.03 -10.61 11.43
C MET A 28 9.28 -10.93 12.71
N SER A 29 8.44 -11.97 12.70
CA SER A 29 7.78 -12.48 13.89
C SER A 29 8.39 -13.82 14.31
N SER A 30 8.29 -14.10 15.60
CA SER A 30 8.64 -15.41 16.16
C SER A 30 7.48 -15.89 17.00
N GLU A 31 6.69 -16.83 16.48
CA GLU A 31 5.58 -17.46 17.21
C GLU A 31 5.86 -18.95 17.39
N HIS A 32 5.65 -19.45 18.61
CA HIS A 32 5.75 -20.88 18.95
C HIS A 32 7.05 -21.59 18.48
N GLY A 33 8.15 -20.86 18.35
CA GLY A 33 9.45 -21.40 17.94
C GLY A 33 9.69 -21.46 16.42
N SER A 34 8.74 -21.01 15.59
CA SER A 34 8.98 -20.73 14.17
C SER A 34 9.20 -19.23 13.97
N LYS A 35 10.15 -18.88 13.10
CA LYS A 35 10.32 -17.50 12.61
C LYS A 35 9.53 -17.33 11.33
N THR A 36 8.88 -16.20 11.16
CA THR A 36 8.22 -15.84 9.90
C THR A 36 8.75 -14.49 9.44
N LEU A 37 9.35 -14.49 8.25
CA LEU A 37 9.68 -13.27 7.53
C LEU A 37 8.51 -12.94 6.61
N ARG A 38 7.84 -11.82 6.88
CA ARG A 38 6.75 -11.33 6.02
C ARG A 38 7.16 -10.06 5.30
N LEU A 39 7.05 -10.08 3.97
CA LEU A 39 7.27 -8.91 3.12
C LEU A 39 5.96 -8.50 2.46
N TYR A 40 5.67 -7.20 2.52
CA TYR A 40 4.49 -6.60 1.89
C TYR A 40 4.91 -5.90 0.61
N LEU A 41 4.53 -6.46 -0.54
CA LEU A 41 4.85 -5.94 -1.86
C LEU A 41 3.72 -5.07 -2.40
N ASP A 42 4.07 -4.10 -3.23
CA ASP A 42 3.12 -3.33 -4.02
C ASP A 42 3.60 -3.17 -5.47
N LYS A 43 2.64 -2.90 -6.35
CA LYS A 43 2.89 -2.45 -7.73
C LYS A 43 1.70 -1.61 -8.22
N PRO A 44 1.88 -0.74 -9.23
CA PRO A 44 0.83 0.19 -9.67
C PRO A 44 -0.49 -0.47 -10.09
N GLU A 45 -0.43 -1.71 -10.60
CA GLU A 45 -1.58 -2.52 -11.03
C GLU A 45 -2.15 -3.41 -9.91
N GLY A 46 -1.54 -3.39 -8.73
CA GLY A 46 -1.88 -4.22 -7.57
C GLY A 46 -1.26 -5.61 -7.63
N ILE A 47 -0.86 -6.15 -6.49
CA ILE A 47 -0.24 -7.47 -6.37
C ILE A 47 -1.26 -8.59 -6.54
N GLN A 48 -0.98 -9.53 -7.44
CA GLN A 48 -1.71 -10.77 -7.61
C GLN A 48 -0.99 -11.92 -6.89
N ILE A 49 -1.69 -13.04 -6.67
CA ILE A 49 -1.11 -14.24 -6.03
C ILE A 49 0.13 -14.71 -6.79
N ALA A 50 0.09 -14.71 -8.12
CA ALA A 50 1.22 -15.09 -8.97
C ALA A 50 2.45 -14.18 -8.78
N ASP A 51 2.26 -12.91 -8.44
CA ASP A 51 3.38 -12.00 -8.15
C ASP A 51 4.04 -12.38 -6.82
N CYS A 52 3.25 -12.69 -5.79
CA CYS A 52 3.76 -13.17 -4.51
C CYS A 52 4.57 -14.46 -4.66
N GLU A 53 4.03 -15.43 -5.42
CA GLU A 53 4.71 -16.69 -5.72
C GLU A 53 6.04 -16.43 -6.44
N LYS A 54 6.00 -15.64 -7.52
CA LYS A 54 7.18 -15.32 -8.33
C LYS A 54 8.28 -14.67 -7.49
N PHE A 55 7.93 -13.72 -6.64
CA PHE A 55 8.89 -13.04 -5.77
C PHE A 55 9.43 -13.96 -4.67
N SER A 56 8.57 -14.77 -4.04
CA SER A 56 8.98 -15.74 -3.03
C SER A 56 9.99 -16.74 -3.58
N HIS A 57 9.73 -17.30 -4.78
CA HIS A 57 10.62 -18.23 -5.47
C HIS A 57 11.97 -17.61 -5.86
N ALA A 58 12.00 -16.31 -6.16
CA ALA A 58 13.25 -15.62 -6.50
C ALA A 58 14.06 -15.26 -5.24
N LEU A 59 13.39 -14.83 -4.17
CA LEU A 59 14.04 -14.34 -2.96
C LEU A 59 14.53 -15.48 -2.05
N GLY A 60 13.75 -16.53 -1.87
CA GLY A 60 14.06 -17.63 -0.94
C GLY A 60 15.48 -18.21 -1.13
N PRO A 61 15.87 -18.63 -2.34
CA PRO A 61 17.21 -19.18 -2.58
C PRO A 61 18.34 -18.19 -2.28
N ILE A 62 18.12 -16.89 -2.48
CA ILE A 62 19.11 -15.85 -2.18
C ILE A 62 19.30 -15.74 -0.66
N LEU A 63 18.20 -15.71 0.09
CA LEU A 63 18.25 -15.67 1.56
C LEU A 63 18.90 -16.92 2.16
N ASP A 64 18.64 -18.09 1.58
CA ASP A 64 19.21 -19.36 2.04
C ASP A 64 20.72 -19.44 1.80
N VAL A 65 21.22 -18.88 0.69
CA VAL A 65 22.66 -18.84 0.38
C VAL A 65 23.40 -17.83 1.25
N GLU A 66 22.84 -16.64 1.43
CA GLU A 66 23.48 -15.58 2.22
C GLU A 66 23.39 -15.85 3.74
N GLY A 67 22.42 -16.66 4.17
CA GLY A 67 22.30 -17.09 5.56
C GLY A 67 21.93 -15.96 6.53
N GLU A 68 21.24 -14.93 6.05
CA GLU A 68 20.94 -13.70 6.80
C GLU A 68 19.92 -13.91 7.94
N ILE A 69 19.18 -15.03 7.92
CA ILE A 69 18.19 -15.39 8.93
C ILE A 69 18.67 -16.62 9.69
N GLN A 70 18.81 -16.50 11.01
CA GLN A 70 19.25 -17.62 11.82
C GLN A 70 18.13 -18.64 12.08
N GLY A 71 18.38 -19.90 11.74
CA GLY A 71 17.47 -21.02 12.00
C GLY A 71 16.45 -21.25 10.90
N ARG A 72 15.45 -22.11 11.17
CA ARG A 72 14.34 -22.31 10.23
C ARG A 72 13.41 -21.10 10.27
N TYR A 73 12.92 -20.71 9.11
CA TYR A 73 11.95 -19.64 8.95
C TYR A 73 10.96 -19.97 7.83
N ASP A 74 9.79 -19.35 7.89
CA ASP A 74 8.81 -19.32 6.82
C ASP A 74 8.91 -17.96 6.10
N LEU A 75 8.96 -17.99 4.76
CA LEU A 75 8.92 -16.78 3.93
C LEU A 75 7.48 -16.54 3.45
N GLU A 76 6.91 -15.43 3.88
CA GLU A 76 5.58 -14.98 3.46
C GLU A 76 5.68 -13.72 2.61
N ILE A 77 5.14 -13.80 1.40
CA ILE A 77 4.99 -12.64 0.53
C ILE A 77 3.51 -12.29 0.44
N SER A 78 3.19 -11.08 0.89
CA SER A 78 1.82 -10.59 0.89
C SER A 78 1.74 -9.30 0.07
N SER A 79 0.58 -9.03 -0.51
CA SER A 79 0.21 -7.63 -0.76
C SER A 79 0.06 -6.90 0.59
N PRO A 80 0.14 -5.56 0.67
CA PRO A 80 -0.23 -4.78 1.87
C PRO A 80 -1.63 -5.07 2.41
N GLY A 81 -2.38 -5.98 1.79
CA GLY A 81 -3.77 -6.19 2.11
C GLY A 81 -4.59 -5.03 1.55
N LEU A 82 -5.87 -5.32 1.45
CA LEU A 82 -6.89 -4.36 1.12
C LEU A 82 -7.68 -4.23 2.42
N ASP A 83 -7.13 -3.45 3.36
CA ASP A 83 -7.42 -3.51 4.80
C ASP A 83 -8.90 -3.35 5.16
N ARG A 84 -9.68 -2.75 4.25
CA ARG A 84 -11.12 -2.63 4.43
C ARG A 84 -11.85 -2.60 3.11
N PRO A 85 -12.66 -3.62 2.76
CA PRO A 85 -13.52 -3.55 1.59
C PRO A 85 -14.54 -2.41 1.73
N LEU A 86 -14.59 -1.56 0.72
CA LEU A 86 -15.53 -0.45 0.56
C LEU A 86 -16.54 -0.85 -0.51
N SER A 87 -17.82 -0.83 -0.16
CA SER A 87 -18.91 -1.29 -1.02
C SER A 87 -20.09 -0.34 -1.08
N LYS A 88 -20.30 0.46 -0.03
CA LYS A 88 -21.36 1.47 0.05
C LYS A 88 -20.76 2.86 -0.02
N LEU A 89 -21.49 3.81 -0.61
CA LEU A 89 -21.07 5.21 -0.72
C LEU A 89 -20.67 5.82 0.65
N GLU A 90 -21.44 5.52 1.70
CA GLU A 90 -21.15 5.95 3.08
C GLU A 90 -19.79 5.47 3.59
N HIS A 91 -19.36 4.26 3.19
CA HIS A 91 -18.05 3.74 3.57
C HIS A 91 -16.95 4.57 2.93
N PHE A 92 -17.12 4.96 1.67
CA PHE A 92 -16.19 5.84 0.96
C PHE A 92 -16.19 7.24 1.55
N ALA A 93 -17.36 7.82 1.85
CA ALA A 93 -17.46 9.16 2.43
C ALA A 93 -16.62 9.30 3.71
N ALA A 94 -16.62 8.27 4.56
CA ALA A 94 -15.81 8.23 5.78
C ALA A 94 -14.29 8.09 5.54
N GLN A 95 -13.85 7.81 4.31
CA GLN A 95 -12.44 7.66 3.92
C GLN A 95 -11.94 8.80 3.00
N ALA A 96 -12.66 9.92 2.90
CA ALA A 96 -12.16 11.09 2.17
C ALA A 96 -10.77 11.54 2.68
N GLY A 97 -9.89 11.91 1.76
CA GLY A 97 -8.49 12.24 2.00
C GLY A 97 -7.54 11.03 2.14
N LYS A 98 -8.05 9.79 2.07
CA LYS A 98 -7.22 8.58 2.17
C LYS A 98 -6.98 7.94 0.81
N ILE A 99 -5.94 7.12 0.73
CA ILE A 99 -5.64 6.34 -0.48
C ILE A 99 -6.59 5.15 -0.56
N VAL A 100 -7.33 5.08 -1.66
CA VAL A 100 -8.28 4.01 -1.97
C VAL A 100 -7.85 3.33 -3.25
N GLN A 101 -7.98 2.01 -3.29
CA GLN A 101 -7.83 1.22 -4.51
C GLN A 101 -9.21 0.78 -4.99
N VAL A 102 -9.56 1.11 -6.22
CA VAL A 102 -10.82 0.78 -6.89
C VAL A 102 -10.52 -0.02 -8.15
N SER A 103 -11.24 -1.13 -8.33
CA SER A 103 -11.24 -1.93 -9.54
C SER A 103 -12.62 -1.92 -10.16
N THR A 104 -12.69 -1.59 -11.45
CA THR A 104 -13.95 -1.49 -12.20
C THR A 104 -14.26 -2.75 -13.01
N GLY A 105 -15.55 -2.99 -13.25
CA GLY A 105 -16.02 -4.07 -14.11
C GLY A 105 -15.53 -3.90 -15.55
N GLU A 106 -15.79 -2.73 -16.13
CA GLU A 106 -15.35 -2.35 -17.47
C GLU A 106 -14.18 -1.34 -17.39
N PRO A 107 -13.31 -1.26 -18.42
CA PRO A 107 -12.28 -0.23 -18.49
C PRO A 107 -12.89 1.17 -18.54
N LEU A 108 -12.45 2.06 -17.65
CA LEU A 108 -12.71 3.50 -17.75
C LEU A 108 -11.42 4.16 -18.27
N GLU A 109 -11.52 4.88 -19.38
CA GLU A 109 -10.37 5.52 -20.03
C GLU A 109 -9.18 4.56 -20.27
N GLY A 110 -9.48 3.28 -20.60
CA GLY A 110 -8.49 2.24 -20.85
C GLY A 110 -7.86 1.62 -19.60
N ARG A 111 -8.30 2.00 -18.39
CA ARG A 111 -7.78 1.51 -17.11
C ARG A 111 -8.89 0.83 -16.30
N ARG A 112 -8.56 -0.25 -15.59
CA ARG A 112 -9.49 -0.99 -14.70
C ARG A 112 -9.13 -0.92 -13.23
N HIS A 113 -7.94 -0.42 -12.91
CA HIS A 113 -7.39 -0.38 -11.55
C HIS A 113 -6.97 1.04 -11.23
N PHE A 114 -7.61 1.63 -10.26
CA PHE A 114 -7.46 3.02 -9.86
C PHE A 114 -6.91 3.03 -8.44
N LYS A 115 -5.73 3.62 -8.23
CA LYS A 115 -5.12 3.79 -6.91
C LYS A 115 -4.82 5.26 -6.73
N GLY A 116 -5.45 5.88 -5.74
CA GLY A 116 -5.29 7.32 -5.52
C GLY A 116 -6.07 7.82 -4.33
N GLU A 117 -5.97 9.11 -4.09
CA GLU A 117 -6.66 9.76 -2.99
C GLU A 117 -8.14 9.90 -3.30
N LEU A 118 -9.00 9.43 -2.42
CA LEU A 118 -10.43 9.70 -2.49
C LEU A 118 -10.68 11.14 -2.05
N LEU A 119 -11.08 12.01 -2.97
CA LEU A 119 -11.35 13.41 -2.67
C LEU A 119 -12.71 13.58 -1.99
N ARG A 120 -13.75 13.03 -2.61
CA ARG A 120 -15.14 13.10 -2.13
C ARG A 120 -16.01 12.04 -2.79
N THR A 121 -17.21 11.89 -2.25
CA THR A 121 -18.29 11.07 -2.81
C THR A 121 -19.43 11.97 -3.30
N GLU A 122 -20.02 11.64 -4.43
CA GLU A 122 -21.20 12.30 -4.97
C GLU A 122 -22.45 11.43 -4.71
N GLU A 123 -23.48 12.04 -4.15
CA GLU A 123 -24.81 11.44 -3.96
C GLU A 123 -25.75 11.80 -5.13
N GLY A 124 -26.78 10.99 -5.38
CA GLY A 124 -27.77 11.25 -6.42
C GLY A 124 -28.19 9.97 -7.17
N ASP A 125 -28.81 10.14 -8.34
CA ASP A 125 -29.25 9.01 -9.18
C ASP A 125 -28.09 8.16 -9.71
N ALA A 126 -26.91 8.76 -9.86
CA ALA A 126 -25.67 8.09 -10.26
C ALA A 126 -24.56 8.40 -9.24
N PRO A 127 -24.56 7.73 -8.07
CA PRO A 127 -23.59 8.00 -7.02
C PRO A 127 -22.18 7.62 -7.49
N ALA A 128 -21.19 8.46 -7.16
CA ALA A 128 -19.84 8.33 -7.70
C ALA A 128 -18.75 8.70 -6.70
N LEU A 129 -17.52 8.29 -7.01
CA LEU A 129 -16.30 8.65 -6.32
C LEU A 129 -15.49 9.62 -7.18
N GLU A 130 -14.96 10.68 -6.59
CA GLU A 130 -13.89 11.46 -7.20
C GLU A 130 -12.55 11.09 -6.59
N MET A 131 -11.62 10.63 -7.42
CA MET A 131 -10.30 10.19 -6.99
C MET A 131 -9.20 10.99 -7.71
N ALA A 132 -8.22 11.47 -6.95
CA ALA A 132 -6.99 12.05 -7.50
C ALA A 132 -5.94 10.95 -7.70
N ILE A 133 -5.58 10.72 -8.96
CA ILE A 133 -4.63 9.68 -9.40
C ILE A 133 -3.64 10.34 -10.34
N ASP A 134 -2.35 10.31 -9.99
CA ASP A 134 -1.26 10.87 -10.80
C ASP A 134 -1.51 12.34 -11.23
N GLY A 135 -2.14 13.13 -10.37
CA GLY A 135 -2.48 14.55 -10.63
C GLY A 135 -3.72 14.78 -11.51
N LYS A 136 -4.42 13.72 -11.91
CA LYS A 136 -5.71 13.78 -12.63
C LYS A 136 -6.86 13.38 -11.71
N ILE A 137 -8.03 13.97 -11.94
CA ILE A 137 -9.26 13.62 -11.21
C ILE A 137 -10.05 12.65 -12.07
N PHE A 138 -10.38 11.49 -11.49
CA PHE A 138 -11.23 10.48 -12.10
C PHE A 138 -12.55 10.41 -11.36
N ARG A 139 -13.66 10.41 -12.11
CA ARG A 139 -15.00 10.15 -11.61
C ARG A 139 -15.37 8.69 -11.90
N ILE A 140 -15.64 7.92 -10.86
CA ILE A 140 -15.97 6.49 -10.98
C ILE A 140 -17.33 6.25 -10.33
N GLU A 141 -18.31 5.80 -11.11
CA GLU A 141 -19.65 5.52 -10.57
C GLU A 141 -19.63 4.28 -9.70
N LEU A 142 -20.41 4.30 -8.60
CA LEU A 142 -20.48 3.20 -7.66
C LEU A 142 -20.92 1.89 -8.33
N SER A 143 -21.77 1.97 -9.35
CA SER A 143 -22.23 0.85 -10.18
C SER A 143 -21.13 0.19 -11.01
N GLN A 144 -20.08 0.93 -11.36
CA GLN A 144 -18.95 0.45 -12.15
C GLN A 144 -17.91 -0.25 -11.29
N ILE A 145 -17.96 -0.06 -9.97
CA ILE A 145 -16.99 -0.62 -9.01
C ILE A 145 -17.28 -2.09 -8.79
N LYS A 146 -16.31 -2.94 -9.14
CA LYS A 146 -16.34 -4.38 -8.85
C LYS A 146 -15.76 -4.67 -7.48
N LYS A 147 -14.72 -3.95 -7.09
CA LYS A 147 -14.01 -4.11 -5.83
C LYS A 147 -13.37 -2.79 -5.44
N ALA A 148 -13.50 -2.37 -4.19
CA ALA A 148 -12.77 -1.21 -3.71
C ALA A 148 -12.36 -1.40 -2.26
N ASN A 149 -11.23 -0.84 -1.86
CA ASN A 149 -10.69 -1.03 -0.52
C ASN A 149 -9.78 0.13 -0.12
N LEU A 150 -9.66 0.33 1.19
CA LEU A 150 -8.69 1.26 1.75
C LEU A 150 -7.27 0.70 1.64
N ASP A 151 -6.32 1.54 1.25
CA ASP A 151 -4.88 1.27 1.35
C ASP A 151 -4.36 1.95 2.63
N PHE A 152 -4.32 1.18 3.73
CA PHE A 152 -3.98 1.71 5.05
C PHE A 152 -2.53 2.22 5.07
N PHE A 153 -1.58 1.46 4.52
CA PHE A 153 -0.16 1.78 4.51
C PHE A 153 0.14 3.07 3.72
N ALA A 154 -0.46 3.26 2.54
CA ALA A 154 -0.28 4.49 1.78
C ALA A 154 -0.94 5.70 2.49
N SER A 155 -2.03 5.49 3.22
CA SER A 155 -2.69 6.54 4.00
C SER A 155 -1.88 6.99 5.22
N GLU A 156 -1.20 6.07 5.92
CA GLU A 156 -0.32 6.41 7.05
C GLU A 156 0.95 7.16 6.61
N ALA A 157 1.57 6.74 5.49
CA ALA A 157 2.77 7.37 4.94
C ALA A 157 2.54 8.83 4.48
N ARG A 158 1.30 9.21 4.16
CA ARG A 158 0.93 10.61 3.85
C ARG A 158 0.62 11.43 5.09
N SER A 159 0.01 10.82 6.11
CA SER A 159 -0.20 11.48 7.40
C SER A 159 1.11 11.96 8.02
N SER A 160 2.20 11.19 7.85
CA SER A 160 3.55 11.56 8.31
C SER A 160 4.28 12.60 7.45
N LYS A 161 3.90 12.79 6.17
CA LYS A 161 4.48 13.82 5.28
C LYS A 161 3.74 15.16 5.31
N ALA A 162 2.56 15.24 5.93
CA ALA A 162 1.77 16.48 6.08
C ALA A 162 2.17 17.33 7.31
N SER A 163 3.46 17.47 7.59
CA SER A 163 3.95 18.49 8.51
C SER A 163 5.17 19.20 7.93
N PRO A 164 5.01 20.48 7.56
CA PRO A 164 6.07 21.44 7.80
C PRO A 164 5.57 22.75 8.42
N SER A 165 6.31 23.20 9.45
CA SER A 165 6.59 24.61 9.77
C SER A 165 5.39 25.47 10.26
N GLY A 166 5.44 26.21 11.35
CA GLY A 166 6.53 26.74 12.15
C GLY A 166 5.93 27.87 12.98
N LYS A 167 6.20 27.88 14.28
CA LYS A 167 5.76 28.94 15.20
C LYS A 167 6.20 30.31 14.68
N LYS A 168 5.26 31.15 14.21
CA LYS A 168 5.52 32.60 14.08
C LYS A 168 5.55 33.21 15.48
N LYS A 169 6.76 33.64 15.87
CA LYS A 169 7.02 34.48 17.04
C LYS A 169 6.28 35.80 16.87
N HIS A 170 5.44 36.17 17.83
CA HIS A 170 5.18 37.57 18.15
C HIS A 170 5.60 37.81 19.60
N ARG A 171 6.88 38.15 19.78
CA ARG A 171 7.31 38.96 20.91
C ARG A 171 7.13 40.40 20.48
N SER A 172 6.15 41.08 21.08
CA SER A 172 6.07 42.54 21.03
C SER A 172 7.22 43.12 21.87
N PRO A 173 7.88 44.22 21.43
CA PRO A 173 8.94 44.85 22.20
C PRO A 173 8.37 45.66 23.36
N LEU A 174 9.12 45.68 24.47
CA LEU A 174 8.97 46.62 25.58
C LEU A 174 9.01 48.07 25.05
N SER A 175 8.10 48.91 25.54
CA SER A 175 8.37 50.27 26.01
C SER A 175 7.27 50.66 26.99
#